data_AF-A0A958PTI9-F1
#
_entry.id   AF-A0A958PTI9-F1
#
_cell.length_a   1.000
_cell.length_b   1.000
_cell.length_c   1.000
_cell.angle_alpha   90.00
_cell.angle_beta   90.00
_cell.angle_gamma   90.00
#
_symmetry.space_group_name_H-M   'P 1'
#
loop_
_entity.id
_entity.type
_entity.pdbx_description
1 polymer ?
#
loop_
_entity_poly.entity_id
_entity_poly.type
_entity_poly.pdbx_seq_one_letter_code
_entity_poly.pdbx_strand_id
1 'polypeptide(L)'
;MDKPLRSQGGQMILEAILILVVLFGATLFIAEKLKSEEAFASVISKPWKSIAGMLENGYWEAPEASRTRHPNKLNRHISIKAKDI
;
A
#
# COMPACT_ATOMS: atom_id res chain seq x y z
N MET A 1 4.78 -55.83 22.68
CA MET A 1 5.56 -54.58 22.86
C MET A 1 6.30 -54.37 21.55
N ASP A 2 5.63 -53.73 20.61
CA ASP A 2 6.13 -53.60 19.25
C ASP A 2 7.21 -52.53 19.24
N LYS A 3 8.45 -52.95 18.97
CA LYS A 3 9.58 -52.04 18.86
C LYS A 3 9.34 -51.14 17.64
N PRO A 4 9.30 -49.81 17.78
CA PRO A 4 9.20 -48.95 16.61
C PRO A 4 10.44 -49.17 15.74
N LEU A 5 10.21 -49.48 14.46
CA LEU A 5 11.25 -49.58 13.45
C LEU A 5 11.91 -48.21 13.28
N ARG A 6 13.05 -48.01 13.94
CA ARG A 6 13.82 -46.77 13.90
C ARG A 6 14.66 -46.69 12.62
N SER A 7 14.00 -46.50 11.49
CA SER A 7 14.63 -46.24 10.19
C SER A 7 14.96 -44.75 10.05
N GLN A 8 16.15 -44.35 10.48
CA GLN A 8 16.56 -42.94 10.54
C GLN A 8 16.71 -42.27 9.17
N GLY A 9 17.07 -43.04 8.13
CA GLY A 9 17.30 -42.51 6.78
C GLY A 9 16.00 -42.15 6.03
N GLY A 10 14.98 -43.03 6.10
CA GLY A 10 13.69 -42.77 5.46
C GLY A 10 12.88 -41.68 6.16
N GLN A 11 12.99 -41.60 7.49
CA GLN A 11 12.36 -40.55 8.27
C GLN A 11 12.94 -39.16 7.94
N MET A 12 14.27 -39.05 7.78
CA MET A 12 14.91 -37.78 7.41
C MET A 12 14.46 -37.28 6.03
N ILE A 13 14.30 -38.16 5.06
CA ILE A 13 13.82 -37.78 3.71
C ILE A 13 12.37 -37.30 3.78
N LEU A 14 11.51 -37.99 4.54
CA LEU A 14 10.12 -37.58 4.74
C LEU A 14 10.02 -36.22 5.46
N GLU A 15 10.84 -35.99 6.48
CA GLU A 15 10.89 -34.71 7.20
C GLU A 15 11.37 -33.58 6.29
N ALA A 16 12.37 -33.81 5.44
CA ALA A 16 12.85 -32.82 4.48
C ALA A 16 11.78 -32.46 3.43
N ILE A 17 11.04 -33.44 2.93
CA ILE A 17 9.92 -33.21 1.99
C ILE A 17 8.80 -32.43 2.69
N LEU A 18 8.47 -32.77 3.93
CA LEU A 18 7.45 -32.05 4.71
C LEU A 18 7.83 -30.58 4.89
N ILE A 19 9.08 -30.30 5.26
CA ILE A 19 9.60 -28.92 5.39
C ILE A 19 9.53 -28.20 4.06
N LEU A 20 9.93 -28.85 2.95
CA LEU A 20 9.87 -28.26 1.62
C LEU A 20 8.43 -27.87 1.25
N VAL A 21 7.45 -28.75 1.47
CA VAL A 21 6.03 -28.49 1.18
C VAL A 21 5.51 -27.32 2.02
N VAL A 22 5.86 -27.26 3.31
CA VAL A 22 5.48 -26.15 4.20
C VAL A 22 6.06 -24.83 3.72
N LEU A 23 7.35 -24.80 3.38
CA LEU A 23 8.03 -23.60 2.88
C LEU A 23 7.49 -23.16 1.52
N PHE A 24 7.19 -24.10 0.64
CA PHE A 24 6.61 -23.81 -0.66
C PHE A 24 5.20 -23.22 -0.52
N GLY A 25 4.38 -23.79 0.35
CA GLY A 25 3.06 -23.26 0.69
C GLY A 25 3.13 -21.85 1.28
N ALA A 26 4.04 -21.61 2.22
CA ALA A 26 4.26 -20.28 2.80
C ALA A 26 4.70 -19.25 1.74
N THR A 27 5.58 -19.65 0.83
CA THR A 27 6.07 -18.78 -0.25
C THR A 27 4.95 -18.41 -1.21
N LEU A 28 4.11 -19.37 -1.61
CA LEU A 28 2.94 -19.12 -2.48
C LEU A 28 1.94 -18.18 -1.80
N PHE A 29 1.66 -18.37 -0.52
CA PHE A 29 0.77 -17.49 0.25
C PHE A 29 1.30 -16.04 0.30
N ILE A 30 2.59 -15.87 0.55
CA ILE A 30 3.23 -14.55 0.55
C ILE A 30 3.18 -13.93 -0.86
N ALA A 31 3.49 -14.70 -1.89
CA ALA A 31 3.45 -14.24 -3.27
C ALA A 31 2.05 -13.79 -3.70
N GLU A 32 1.01 -14.51 -3.29
CA GLU A 32 -0.39 -14.14 -3.54
C GLU A 32 -0.75 -12.81 -2.84
N LYS A 33 -0.32 -12.64 -1.58
CA LYS A 33 -0.51 -11.40 -0.83
C LYS A 33 0.28 -10.21 -1.40
N LEU A 34 1.41 -10.44 -2.05
CA LEU A 34 2.16 -9.39 -2.74
C LEU A 34 1.57 -9.06 -4.12
N LYS A 35 0.99 -10.06 -4.78
CA LYS A 35 0.34 -9.90 -6.09
C LYS A 35 -1.00 -9.19 -5.98
N SER A 36 -1.68 -9.18 -4.83
CA SER A 36 -2.83 -8.30 -4.63
C SER A 36 -2.37 -6.86 -4.86
N GLU A 37 -2.75 -6.32 -6.00
CA GLU A 37 -2.18 -5.13 -6.64
C GLU A 37 -2.20 -3.89 -5.76
N GLU A 38 -2.95 -3.90 -4.66
CA GLU A 38 -3.12 -2.80 -3.73
C GLU A 38 -1.81 -2.28 -3.13
N ALA A 39 -0.85 -3.15 -2.81
CA ALA A 39 0.40 -2.71 -2.20
C ALA A 39 1.24 -1.88 -3.19
N PHE A 40 1.50 -2.42 -4.39
CA PHE A 40 2.26 -1.72 -5.43
C PHE A 40 1.48 -0.56 -6.06
N ALA A 41 0.17 -0.74 -6.30
CA ALA A 41 -0.69 0.30 -6.80
C ALA A 41 -0.80 1.46 -5.82
N SER A 42 -0.81 1.23 -4.49
CA SER A 42 -0.83 2.31 -3.51
C SER A 42 0.46 3.14 -3.51
N VAL A 43 1.61 2.51 -3.76
CA VAL A 43 2.91 3.22 -3.83
C VAL A 43 2.96 4.13 -5.04
N ILE A 44 2.47 3.67 -6.20
CA ILE A 44 2.46 4.47 -7.43
C ILE A 44 1.31 5.49 -7.43
N SER A 45 0.12 5.12 -6.96
CA SER A 45 -1.07 5.99 -7.04
C SER A 45 -1.04 7.17 -6.06
N LYS A 46 -0.37 7.05 -4.90
CA LYS A 46 -0.30 8.12 -3.90
C LYS A 46 0.33 9.42 -4.45
N PRO A 47 1.52 9.39 -5.09
CA PRO A 47 2.09 10.57 -5.73
C PRO A 47 1.17 11.19 -6.78
N TRP A 48 0.56 10.38 -7.65
CA TRP A 48 -0.35 10.87 -8.69
C TRP A 48 -1.59 11.57 -8.11
N LYS A 49 -2.15 11.05 -7.01
CA LYS A 49 -3.26 11.71 -6.30
C LYS A 49 -2.84 13.06 -5.74
N SER A 50 -1.64 13.18 -5.19
CA SER A 50 -1.12 14.46 -4.68
C SER A 50 -0.87 15.49 -5.80
N ILE A 51 -0.30 15.04 -6.93
CA ILE A 51 -0.13 15.87 -8.13
C ILE A 51 -1.48 16.35 -8.66
N ALA A 52 -2.48 15.47 -8.72
CA ALA A 52 -3.82 15.82 -9.17
C ALA A 52 -4.45 16.92 -8.29
N GLY A 53 -4.34 16.84 -6.96
CA GLY A 53 -4.85 17.91 -6.09
C GLY A 53 -4.06 19.21 -6.21
N MET A 54 -2.76 19.15 -6.53
CA MET A 54 -1.98 20.34 -6.84
C MET A 54 -2.44 20.99 -8.15
N LEU A 55 -2.72 20.20 -9.18
CA LEU A 55 -3.23 20.69 -10.47
C LEU A 55 -4.65 21.27 -10.36
N GLU A 56 -5.55 20.60 -9.62
CA GLU A 56 -6.95 20.99 -9.51
C GLU A 56 -7.17 22.11 -8.48
N ASN A 57 -6.54 22.01 -7.31
CA ASN A 57 -6.85 22.85 -6.16
C ASN A 57 -5.66 23.68 -5.67
N GLY A 58 -4.47 23.53 -6.27
CA GLY A 58 -3.26 24.25 -5.85
C GLY A 58 -2.71 23.78 -4.50
N TYR A 59 -3.04 22.57 -4.07
CA TYR A 59 -2.62 22.03 -2.78
C TYR A 59 -2.17 20.57 -2.87
N TRP A 60 -1.06 20.23 -2.20
CA TRP A 60 -0.40 18.92 -2.26
C TRP A 60 -1.10 17.82 -1.46
N GLU A 61 -2.34 17.52 -1.82
CA GLU A 61 -3.13 16.44 -1.25
C GLU A 61 -4.00 15.79 -2.33
N ALA A 62 -4.73 14.73 -1.98
CA ALA A 62 -5.73 14.19 -2.89
C ALA A 62 -6.75 15.27 -3.29
N PRO A 63 -7.33 15.21 -4.51
CA PRO A 63 -8.30 16.21 -4.97
C PRO A 63 -9.51 16.35 -4.04
N GLU A 64 -9.99 15.26 -3.44
CA GLU A 64 -11.14 15.31 -2.54
C GLU A 64 -10.84 16.11 -1.25
N ALA A 65 -9.64 15.95 -0.70
CA ALA A 65 -9.20 16.62 0.53
C ALA A 65 -8.81 18.09 0.30
N SER A 66 -8.22 18.40 -0.86
CA SER A 66 -7.73 19.74 -1.21
C SER A 66 -8.84 20.71 -1.67
N ARG A 67 -10.02 20.20 -2.06
CA ARG A 67 -11.17 21.02 -2.50
C ARG A 67 -11.64 22.08 -1.51
N THR A 68 -11.48 21.85 -0.20
CA THR A 68 -11.84 22.83 0.84
C THR A 68 -10.86 23.99 0.92
N ARG A 69 -9.62 23.77 0.50
CA ARG A 69 -8.52 24.75 0.48
C ARG A 69 -8.34 25.42 -0.88
N HIS A 70 -9.18 25.09 -1.87
CA HIS A 70 -9.13 25.71 -3.19
C HIS A 70 -9.22 27.25 -3.06
N PRO A 71 -8.36 28.03 -3.75
CA PRO A 71 -8.31 29.50 -3.60
C PRO A 71 -9.65 30.21 -3.79
N ASN A 72 -10.49 29.71 -4.69
CA ASN A 72 -11.86 30.22 -4.91
C ASN A 72 -12.80 30.09 -3.69
N LYS A 73 -12.54 29.15 -2.76
CA LYS A 73 -13.33 28.99 -1.54
C LYS A 73 -12.82 29.84 -0.36
N LEU A 74 -11.67 30.49 -0.51
CA LEU A 74 -11.13 31.35 0.53
C LEU A 74 -11.91 32.67 0.52
N ASN A 75 -12.38 33.11 1.69
CA ASN A 75 -12.94 34.46 1.86
C ASN A 75 -11.81 35.49 1.70
N ARG A 76 -11.63 35.99 0.48
CA ARG A 76 -10.66 37.05 0.19
C ARG A 76 -11.24 38.39 0.65
N HIS A 77 -10.50 39.11 1.48
CA HIS A 77 -10.84 40.48 1.83
C HIS A 77 -10.39 41.43 0.71
N ILE A 78 -11.27 42.35 0.31
CA ILE A 78 -10.93 43.41 -0.64
C ILE A 78 -10.35 44.57 0.18
N SER A 79 -9.11 44.95 -0.11
CA SER A 79 -8.50 46.17 0.45
C SER A 79 -8.76 47.33 -0.50
N ILE A 80 -9.55 48.31 -0.05
CA ILE A 80 -9.83 49.53 -0.82
C ILE A 80 -8.91 50.64 -0.29
N LYS A 81 -8.18 51.31 -1.18
CA LYS A 81 -7.29 52.42 -0.80
C LYS A 81 -8.10 53.71 -0.73
N ALA A 82 -8.10 54.37 0.41
CA ALA A 82 -8.94 55.54 0.71
C ALA A 82 -8.59 56.85 -0.03
N LYS A 83 -7.80 56.82 -1.12
CA LYS A 83 -7.33 58.05 -1.79
C LYS A 83 -8.26 58.54 -2.92
N ASP A 84 -9.29 57.78 -3.28
CA ASP A 84 -10.13 58.07 -4.46
C ASP A 84 -11.65 58.17 -4.13
N ILE A 85 -12.02 58.66 -2.94
CA ILE A 85 -13.39 59.13 -2.64
C ILE A 85 -13.35 60.62 -2.29
#